data_AF-Q5YSM0-F1
#
_entry.id   AF-Q5YSM0-F1
#
_cell.length_a   1.000
_cell.length_b   1.000
_cell.length_c   1.000
_cell.angle_alpha   90.00
_cell.angle_beta   90.00
_cell.angle_gamma   90.00
#
_symmetry.space_group_name_H-M   'P 1'
#
loop_
_entity.id
_entity.type
_entity.pdbx_description
1 polymer ?
#
loop_
_entity_poly.entity_id
_entity_poly.type
_entity_poly.pdbx_seq_one_letter_code
_entity_poly.pdbx_strand_id
1 'polypeptide(L)'
;MTPVWPLDHPVCDSQIHEFGPFAPAPQAEYWANWHGCAVKFACRDCLTAVEEAFGKRAPITCTQCGRDFNRLADYLTWRPL
;
A
#
# COMPACT_ATOMS: atom_id res chain seq x y z
N MET A 1 3.09 11.35 -33.86
CA MET A 1 1.77 11.02 -33.26
C MET A 1 2.07 10.11 -32.08
N THR A 2 1.97 10.63 -30.86
CA THR A 2 2.08 9.80 -29.65
C THR A 2 0.77 9.04 -29.50
N PRO A 3 0.79 7.72 -29.24
CA PRO A 3 -0.44 6.99 -28.98
C PRO A 3 -1.05 7.52 -27.67
N VAL A 4 -2.31 7.95 -27.74
CA VAL A 4 -3.12 8.28 -26.56
C VAL A 4 -3.73 6.99 -26.08
N TRP A 5 -3.09 6.35 -25.10
CA TRP A 5 -3.67 5.24 -24.37
C TRP A 5 -4.77 5.77 -23.44
N PRO A 6 -5.93 5.10 -23.28
CA PRO A 6 -6.70 5.28 -22.07
C PRO A 6 -5.87 4.65 -20.95
N LEU A 7 -5.14 5.49 -20.21
CA LEU A 7 -4.24 5.06 -19.14
C LEU A 7 -5.08 4.71 -17.89
N ASP A 8 -5.80 3.59 -17.94
CA ASP A 8 -6.41 3.00 -16.74
C ASP A 8 -5.30 2.44 -15.84
N HIS A 9 -4.63 3.33 -15.10
CA HIS A 9 -3.82 2.93 -13.96
C HIS A 9 -4.74 2.30 -12.91
N PRO A 10 -4.31 1.21 -12.24
CA PRO A 10 -5.11 0.63 -11.17
C PRO A 10 -5.38 1.68 -10.10
N VAL A 11 -6.59 1.71 -9.56
CA VAL A 11 -6.91 2.54 -8.40
C VAL A 11 -6.19 1.98 -7.18
N CYS A 12 -5.86 2.87 -6.24
CA CYS A 12 -5.33 2.48 -4.94
C CYS A 12 -6.36 1.59 -4.24
N ASP A 13 -6.01 0.33 -4.03
CA ASP A 13 -6.82 -0.64 -3.28
C ASP A 13 -6.21 -0.94 -1.90
N SER A 14 -5.30 -0.06 -1.47
CA SER A 14 -4.89 -0.01 -0.08
C SER A 14 -6.13 0.30 0.76
N GLN A 15 -6.50 -0.63 1.63
CA GLN A 15 -7.70 -0.56 2.48
C GLN A 15 -7.67 0.60 3.50
N ILE A 16 -6.67 1.47 3.42
CA ILE A 16 -6.51 2.66 4.25
C ILE A 16 -7.52 3.75 3.86
N HIS A 17 -7.92 3.81 2.59
CA HIS A 17 -8.92 4.78 2.12
C HIS A 17 -10.33 4.48 2.66
N GLU A 18 -10.62 3.23 3.02
CA GLU A 18 -11.95 2.80 3.50
C GLU A 18 -12.34 3.44 4.85
N PHE A 19 -11.37 4.01 5.58
CA PHE A 19 -11.58 4.54 6.94
C PHE A 19 -11.48 6.07 7.03
N GLY A 20 -11.50 6.83 5.91
CA GLY A 20 -11.30 8.29 5.91
C GLY A 20 -12.27 9.10 5.05
N PRO A 21 -12.25 10.46 5.14
CA PRO A 21 -13.16 11.37 4.43
C PRO A 21 -12.83 11.55 2.94
N PHE A 22 -11.99 10.69 2.38
CA PHE A 22 -11.45 10.87 1.03
C PHE A 22 -12.46 10.39 -0.01
N ALA A 23 -12.53 11.15 -1.12
CA ALA A 23 -13.32 10.84 -2.31
C ALA A 23 -12.85 9.50 -2.95
N PRO A 24 -13.28 9.08 -4.16
CA PRO A 24 -12.90 7.76 -4.68
C PRO A 24 -11.38 7.57 -4.65
N ALA A 25 -10.95 6.34 -4.41
CA ALA A 25 -9.53 6.05 -4.20
C ALA A 25 -8.69 6.63 -5.35
N PRO A 26 -7.57 7.31 -5.04
CA PRO A 26 -6.69 7.89 -6.04
C PRO A 26 -6.09 6.79 -6.92
N GLN A 27 -5.48 7.18 -8.05
CA GLN A 27 -4.69 6.24 -8.84
C GLN A 27 -3.52 5.70 -8.02
N ALA A 28 -3.24 4.41 -8.18
CA ALA A 28 -2.06 3.82 -7.59
C ALA A 28 -0.82 4.23 -8.39
N GLU A 29 0.27 4.42 -7.66
CA GLU A 29 1.60 4.72 -8.21
C GLU A 29 2.57 3.55 -7.93
N TYR A 30 2.20 2.66 -7.01
CA TYR A 30 3.04 1.61 -6.50
C TYR A 30 2.33 0.27 -6.44
N TRP A 31 3.10 -0.78 -6.66
CA TRP A 31 2.77 -2.13 -6.24
C TRP A 31 3.40 -2.38 -4.87
N ALA A 32 2.63 -2.90 -3.91
CA ALA A 32 3.05 -3.16 -2.55
C ALA A 32 2.74 -4.61 -2.14
N ASN A 33 3.64 -5.19 -1.35
CA ASN A 33 3.53 -6.56 -0.82
C ASN A 33 3.76 -6.57 0.69
N TRP A 34 2.71 -6.93 1.42
CA TRP A 34 2.73 -7.19 2.86
C TRP A 34 3.27 -8.59 3.12
N HIS A 35 4.61 -8.71 3.06
CA HIS A 35 5.42 -9.90 3.35
C HIS A 35 5.06 -11.20 2.61
N GLY A 36 4.20 -11.14 1.60
CA GLY A 36 3.66 -12.28 0.85
C GLY A 36 2.22 -12.66 1.20
N CYS A 37 1.60 -12.02 2.19
CA CYS A 37 0.20 -12.29 2.57
C CYS A 37 -0.81 -11.47 1.79
N ALA A 38 -0.44 -10.26 1.34
CA ALA A 38 -1.32 -9.41 0.56
C ALA A 38 -0.51 -8.56 -0.41
N VAL A 39 -0.94 -8.59 -1.66
CA VAL A 39 -0.42 -7.73 -2.72
C VAL A 39 -1.47 -6.68 -3.04
N LYS A 40 -1.06 -5.42 -3.07
CA LYS A 40 -1.92 -4.24 -3.20
C LYS A 40 -1.34 -3.22 -4.17
N PHE A 41 -2.20 -2.49 -4.85
CA PHE A 41 -1.89 -1.26 -5.55
C PHE A 41 -2.07 -0.08 -4.59
N ALA A 42 -1.03 0.73 -4.41
CA ALA A 42 -1.01 1.81 -3.44
C ALA A 42 -0.63 3.14 -4.09
N CYS A 43 -1.24 4.23 -3.63
CA CYS A 43 -0.73 5.58 -3.89
C CYS A 43 0.37 5.94 -2.88
N ARG A 44 1.11 7.02 -3.18
CA ARG A 44 2.17 7.53 -2.29
C ARG A 44 1.68 7.80 -0.86
N ASP A 45 0.55 8.50 -0.72
CA ASP A 45 0.03 8.90 0.59
C ASP A 45 -0.30 7.69 1.48
N CYS A 46 -0.79 6.60 0.87
CA CYS A 46 -1.05 5.36 1.59
C CYS A 46 0.23 4.68 2.06
N LEU A 47 1.27 4.64 1.23
CA LEU A 47 2.57 4.10 1.66
C LEU A 47 3.17 4.94 2.79
N THR A 48 3.07 6.27 2.74
CA THR A 48 3.49 7.13 3.84
C THR A 48 2.70 6.86 5.12
N ALA A 49 1.38 6.70 5.05
CA ALA A 49 0.56 6.36 6.21
C ALA A 49 0.96 5.01 6.83
N VAL A 50 1.26 4.00 6.00
CA VAL A 50 1.80 2.70 6.45
C VAL A 50 3.14 2.88 7.15
N GLU A 51 4.06 3.63 6.52
CA GLU A 51 5.38 3.90 7.08
C GLU A 51 5.30 4.61 8.43
N GLU A 52 4.40 5.57 8.59
CA GLU A 52 4.19 6.27 9.86
C GLU A 52 3.53 5.38 10.93
N ALA A 53 2.49 4.62 10.55
CA ALA A 53 1.73 3.78 11.46
C ALA A 53 2.58 2.65 12.02
N PHE A 54 3.37 1.99 11.18
CA PHE A 54 4.16 0.82 11.54
C PHE A 54 5.62 1.14 11.85
N GLY A 55 6.18 2.23 11.33
CA GLY A 55 7.56 2.65 11.62
C GLY A 55 7.79 3.02 13.09
N LYS A 56 6.73 3.44 13.80
CA LYS A 56 6.77 3.76 15.24
C LYS A 56 6.19 2.65 16.14
N ARG A 57 5.65 1.58 15.56
CA ARG A 57 4.89 0.54 16.27
C ARG A 57 5.40 -0.85 15.90
N ALA A 58 6.36 -1.34 16.68
CA ALA A 58 6.76 -2.75 16.68
C ALA A 58 6.25 -3.43 17.96
N PRO A 59 5.87 -4.73 17.92
CA PRO A 59 5.83 -5.57 16.72
C PRO A 59 4.66 -5.22 15.79
N ILE A 60 4.88 -5.41 14.48
CA ILE A 60 3.84 -5.30 13.44
C ILE A 60 3.22 -6.68 13.27
N THR A 61 1.98 -6.86 13.68
CA THR A 61 1.27 -8.13 13.50
C THR A 61 0.53 -8.13 12.15
N CYS A 62 0.83 -9.10 11.29
CA CYS A 62 0.10 -9.27 10.04
C CYS A 62 -1.33 -9.74 10.30
N THR A 63 -2.32 -9.01 9.81
CA THR A 63 -3.74 -9.36 10.00
C THR A 63 -4.18 -10.60 9.22
N GLN A 64 -3.44 -11.04 8.21
CA GLN A 64 -3.77 -12.22 7.40
C GLN A 64 -3.23 -13.52 8.00
N CYS A 65 -2.00 -13.52 8.52
CA CYS A 65 -1.35 -14.75 9.02
C CYS A 65 -0.99 -14.70 10.51
N GLY A 66 -1.16 -13.57 11.19
CA GLY A 66 -0.85 -13.39 12.61
C GLY A 66 0.64 -13.34 12.95
N ARG A 67 1.55 -13.34 11.96
CA ARG A 67 2.99 -13.26 12.22
C ARG A 67 3.39 -11.84 12.64
N ASP A 68 4.28 -11.76 13.62
CA ASP A 68 4.88 -10.53 14.10
C ASP A 68 6.20 -10.20 13.40
N PHE A 69 6.37 -8.92 13.06
CA PHE A 69 7.58 -8.39 12.42
C PHE A 69 8.12 -7.23 13.27
N ASN A 70 9.42 -7.27 13.58
CA ASN A 70 10.06 -6.24 14.41
C ASN A 70 10.49 -5.00 13.61
N ARG A 71 10.46 -5.08 12.28
CA ARG A 71 10.88 -4.00 11.37
C ARG A 71 9.89 -3.91 10.22
N LEU A 72 9.60 -2.68 9.81
CA LEU A 72 8.73 -2.44 8.66
C LEU A 72 9.30 -3.04 7.36
N ALA A 73 10.61 -2.96 7.14
CA ALA A 73 11.24 -3.52 5.94
C ALA A 73 11.07 -5.04 5.79
N ASP A 74 10.86 -5.76 6.90
CA ASP A 74 10.59 -7.21 6.88
C ASP A 74 9.09 -7.51 6.62
N TYR A 75 8.22 -6.51 6.85
CA TYR A 75 6.76 -6.60 6.68
C TYR A 75 6.30 -6.06 5.32
N LEU A 76 6.93 -5.01 4.80
CA LEU A 76 6.52 -4.26 3.62
C LEU A 76 7.65 -4.19 2.60
N THR A 77 7.33 -4.56 1.36
CA THR A 77 8.13 -4.19 0.20
C THR A 77 7.24 -3.56 -0.86
N TRP A 78 7.70 -2.50 -1.52
CA TRP A 78 6.96 -1.82 -2.56
C TRP A 78 7.88 -1.38 -3.70
N ARG A 79 7.31 -1.17 -4.88
CA ARG A 79 8.00 -0.65 -6.07
C ARG A 79 7.05 0.19 -6.93
N PRO A 80 7.56 1.18 -7.68
CA PRO A 80 6.75 1.90 -8.66
C PRO A 80 6.10 0.96 -9.68
N LEU A 81 4.92 1.34 -10.18
CA LEU A 81 4.23 0.63 -11.26
C LEU A 81 4.91 0.76 -12.62
#